data_AF-A0A3Q2C736-F1
#
_entry.id   AF-A0A3Q2C736-F1
#
_cell.length_a   1.000
_cell.length_b   1.000
_cell.length_c   1.000
_cell.angle_alpha   90.00
_cell.angle_beta   90.00
_cell.angle_gamma   90.00
#
_symmetry.space_group_name_H-M   'P 1'
#
loop_
_entity.id
_entity.type
_entity.pdbx_description
1 polymer ?
#
loop_
_entity_poly.entity_id
_entity_poly.type
_entity_poly.pdbx_seq_one_letter_code
_entity_poly.pdbx_strand_id
1 'polypeptide(L)'
;MEWQKKLRSMPVLFWFSRRMSLWGTISFNLAVFINLIIAFFYPYDSGQGAIDDSMLLMLFWILTGLSILGLFSKQYGLQPLTLALILRSIYHLGIGNTLILLGSLNLINKVVFVVSFVGNNGTFIMGYKAMVMDVEFLYHLAYVLTSTLGLFVHELFYSILLFDLIYREETLFNVIKSVTRNGRSILLTALLALILVYLFSILGFLFLKEDFIMEVDPLLQISADPQQTEASQDFLKSCSLCLCSAGESNTERACDTLLMCIVTVLNHGLRNGGGVGDVLRRPSKNEPLFPARVVYDLLFYFIVIIIVLNLIFGVIIDTFADLRSEKQKKEEILKTTCFICGLERDKFDNKTVSFEEHIKMEHNIWNYLYFIVLVREKNHTDYTGPESYVAHMIKEKNLEWFPRMQAMSLVVTDGDGEQNEMRMLQDKLGATMKVVTTLTGQLNELKEQVSRGLPVGFRSEELTTCYL
;
A
#
# COMPACT_ATOMS: atom_id res chain seq x y z
N MET A 1 -10.67 -11.48 -19.74
CA MET A 1 -10.38 -11.11 -21.15
C MET A 1 -11.65 -10.99 -21.98
N GLU A 2 -12.62 -11.90 -21.86
CA GLU A 2 -13.94 -11.79 -22.53
C GLU A 2 -14.65 -10.45 -22.30
N TRP A 3 -14.68 -9.97 -21.06
CA TRP A 3 -15.25 -8.66 -20.76
C TRP A 3 -14.59 -7.54 -21.55
N GLN A 4 -13.26 -7.55 -21.68
CA GLN A 4 -12.54 -6.52 -22.44
C GLN A 4 -12.88 -6.59 -23.94
N LYS A 5 -13.14 -7.79 -24.49
CA LYS A 5 -13.66 -7.95 -25.87
C LYS A 5 -15.06 -7.34 -26.00
N LYS A 6 -15.96 -7.62 -25.05
CA LYS A 6 -17.30 -7.02 -25.00
C LYS A 6 -17.25 -5.50 -24.80
N LEU A 7 -16.38 -5.00 -23.92
CA LEU A 7 -16.19 -3.57 -23.67
C LEU A 7 -15.75 -2.84 -24.94
N ARG A 8 -14.82 -3.41 -25.72
CA ARG A 8 -14.40 -2.83 -27.00
C ARG A 8 -15.52 -2.75 -28.05
N SER A 9 -16.53 -3.63 -27.97
CA SER A 9 -17.72 -3.52 -28.83
C SER A 9 -18.65 -2.35 -28.46
N MET A 10 -18.49 -1.77 -27.27
CA MET A 10 -19.25 -0.61 -26.78
C MET A 10 -18.37 0.65 -26.82
N PRO A 11 -18.34 1.41 -27.93
CA PRO A 11 -17.33 2.46 -28.17
C PRO A 11 -17.37 3.59 -27.14
N VAL A 12 -18.56 4.00 -26.68
CA VAL A 12 -18.73 5.06 -25.69
C VAL A 12 -18.15 4.65 -24.34
N LEU A 13 -18.57 3.50 -23.81
CA LEU A 13 -18.10 2.99 -22.52
C LEU A 13 -16.60 2.70 -22.54
N PHE A 14 -16.09 2.17 -23.66
CA PHE A 14 -14.66 1.94 -23.86
C PHE A 14 -13.86 3.25 -23.82
N TRP A 15 -14.36 4.32 -24.46
CA TRP A 15 -13.68 5.62 -24.48
C TRP A 15 -13.52 6.21 -23.08
N PHE A 16 -14.59 6.15 -22.27
CA PHE A 16 -14.56 6.60 -20.86
C PHE A 16 -13.64 5.71 -20.01
N SER A 17 -13.82 4.39 -20.08
CA SER A 17 -13.07 3.41 -19.27
C SER A 17 -11.57 3.46 -19.54
N ARG A 18 -11.16 3.67 -20.80
CA ARG A 18 -9.74 3.78 -21.17
C ARG A 18 -9.04 5.00 -20.54
N ARG A 19 -9.79 6.06 -20.21
CA ARG A 19 -9.29 7.32 -19.66
C ARG A 19 -9.51 7.44 -18.15
N MET A 20 -9.65 6.32 -17.43
CA MET A 20 -9.93 6.28 -15.99
C MET A 20 -9.01 7.18 -15.15
N SER A 21 -7.70 7.17 -15.41
CA SER A 21 -6.71 7.97 -14.67
C SER A 21 -6.90 9.49 -14.83
N LEU A 22 -7.39 9.93 -16.00
CA LEU A 22 -7.67 11.34 -16.26
C LEU A 22 -8.87 11.81 -15.44
N TRP A 23 -9.97 11.05 -15.43
CA TRP A 23 -11.17 11.37 -14.65
C TRP A 23 -10.86 11.47 -13.15
N GLY A 24 -10.03 10.54 -12.63
CA GLY A 24 -9.57 10.59 -11.24
C GLY A 24 -8.74 11.85 -10.93
N THR A 25 -7.85 12.22 -11.84
CA THR A 25 -7.01 13.44 -11.69
C THR A 25 -7.83 14.72 -11.73
N ILE A 26 -8.82 14.81 -12.63
CA ILE A 26 -9.74 15.95 -12.70
C ILE A 26 -10.56 16.05 -11.41
N SER A 27 -11.09 14.93 -10.90
CA SER A 27 -11.86 14.89 -9.66
C SER A 27 -11.06 15.43 -8.48
N PHE A 28 -9.82 14.98 -8.33
CA PHE A 28 -8.95 15.41 -7.26
C PHE A 28 -8.60 16.90 -7.36
N ASN A 29 -8.21 17.37 -8.55
CA ASN A 29 -7.87 18.79 -8.74
C ASN A 29 -9.07 19.70 -8.46
N LEU A 30 -10.28 19.34 -8.92
CA LEU A 30 -11.50 20.08 -8.62
C LEU A 30 -11.78 20.11 -7.11
N ALA A 31 -11.62 19.00 -6.40
CA ALA A 31 -11.80 18.96 -4.95
C ALA A 31 -10.79 19.87 -4.22
N VAL A 32 -9.53 19.90 -4.65
CA VAL A 32 -8.51 20.81 -4.11
C VAL A 32 -8.91 22.27 -4.36
N PHE A 33 -9.32 22.63 -5.57
CA PHE A 33 -9.74 24.00 -5.87
C PHE A 33 -10.96 24.44 -5.06
N ILE A 34 -11.99 23.58 -4.92
CA ILE A 34 -13.17 23.86 -4.10
C ILE A 34 -12.76 24.14 -2.65
N ASN A 35 -11.92 23.29 -2.07
CA ASN A 35 -11.47 23.47 -0.69
C ASN A 35 -10.58 24.71 -0.49
N LEU A 36 -9.76 25.07 -1.49
CA LEU A 36 -9.00 26.32 -1.44
C LEU A 36 -9.92 27.55 -1.46
N ILE A 37 -10.96 27.55 -2.31
CA ILE A 37 -11.95 28.64 -2.35
C ILE A 37 -12.64 28.76 -0.99
N ILE A 38 -13.11 27.65 -0.41
CA ILE A 38 -13.75 27.64 0.91
C ILE A 38 -12.76 28.17 1.97
N ALA A 39 -11.51 27.73 1.97
CA ALA A 39 -10.51 28.16 2.95
C ALA A 39 -10.21 29.67 2.91
N PHE A 40 -10.24 30.30 1.73
CA PHE A 40 -9.95 31.73 1.59
C PHE A 40 -11.17 32.63 1.80
N PHE A 41 -12.37 32.17 1.44
CA PHE A 41 -13.54 33.03 1.34
C PHE A 41 -14.65 32.70 2.34
N TYR A 42 -14.56 31.64 3.13
CA TYR A 42 -15.56 31.30 4.14
C TYR A 42 -15.35 32.09 5.45
N PRO A 43 -16.38 32.70 6.07
CA PRO A 43 -17.76 32.84 5.58
C PRO A 43 -17.89 33.98 4.53
N TYR A 44 -18.57 33.74 3.41
CA TYR A 44 -18.67 34.71 2.32
C TYR A 44 -19.88 35.65 2.41
N ASP A 45 -20.78 35.45 3.39
CA ASP A 45 -21.96 36.30 3.61
C ASP A 45 -21.65 37.60 4.37
N SER A 46 -20.48 37.71 5.00
CA SER A 46 -19.99 38.99 5.50
C SER A 46 -19.53 39.80 4.30
N GLY A 47 -20.29 40.82 3.88
CA GLY A 47 -20.05 41.69 2.71
C GLY A 47 -18.71 42.46 2.66
N GLN A 48 -17.68 42.01 3.38
CA GLN A 48 -16.28 42.31 3.16
C GLN A 48 -15.71 41.26 2.20
N GLY A 49 -15.82 41.52 0.89
CA GLY A 49 -14.92 40.90 -0.06
C GLY A 49 -13.49 41.30 0.33
N ALA A 50 -12.72 40.40 0.93
CA ALA A 50 -11.35 40.67 1.38
C ALA A 50 -10.36 40.96 0.24
N ILE A 51 -10.82 40.94 -1.02
CA ILE A 51 -10.02 41.17 -2.21
C ILE A 51 -10.72 42.21 -3.07
N ASP A 52 -10.04 43.32 -3.35
CA ASP A 52 -10.52 44.36 -4.25
C ASP A 52 -10.79 43.76 -5.66
N ASP A 53 -11.91 44.14 -6.27
CA ASP A 53 -12.28 43.70 -7.64
C ASP A 53 -11.17 43.98 -8.67
N SER A 54 -10.40 45.04 -8.45
CA SER A 54 -9.22 45.39 -9.26
C SER A 54 -8.09 44.36 -9.15
N MET A 55 -7.86 43.81 -7.95
CA MET A 55 -6.84 42.78 -7.73
C MET A 55 -7.24 41.42 -8.35
N LEU A 56 -8.51 41.05 -8.31
CA LEU A 56 -9.01 39.83 -8.97
C LEU A 56 -8.86 39.91 -10.49
N LEU A 57 -9.17 41.06 -11.09
CA LEU A 57 -9.02 41.28 -12.52
C LEU A 57 -7.55 41.24 -12.96
N MET A 58 -6.66 41.86 -12.18
CA MET A 58 -5.21 41.82 -12.42
C MET A 58 -4.69 40.37 -12.37
N LEU A 59 -5.07 39.61 -11.34
CA LEU A 59 -4.65 38.23 -11.15
C LEU A 59 -5.13 37.31 -12.29
N PHE A 60 -6.35 37.54 -12.80
CA PHE A 60 -6.88 36.84 -13.97
C PHE A 60 -6.00 37.04 -15.22
N TRP A 61 -5.65 38.29 -15.55
CA TRP A 61 -4.80 38.58 -16.72
C TRP A 61 -3.37 38.03 -16.58
N ILE A 62 -2.81 38.03 -15.37
CA ILE A 62 -1.50 37.41 -15.10
C ILE A 62 -1.57 35.89 -15.33
N LEU A 63 -2.57 35.20 -14.79
CA LEU A 63 -2.70 33.75 -14.91
C LEU A 63 -3.03 33.28 -16.34
N THR A 64 -3.81 34.06 -17.09
CA THR A 64 -4.03 33.79 -18.52
C THR A 64 -2.74 33.96 -19.33
N GLY A 65 -1.94 34.99 -19.04
CA GLY A 65 -0.59 35.16 -19.63
C GLY A 65 0.35 33.99 -19.32
N LEU A 66 0.40 33.55 -18.05
CA LEU A 66 1.17 32.38 -17.63
C LEU A 66 0.70 31.09 -18.30
N SER A 67 -0.60 30.93 -18.53
CA SER A 67 -1.17 29.78 -19.25
C SER A 67 -0.70 29.73 -20.70
N ILE A 68 -0.71 30.89 -21.38
CA ILE A 68 -0.24 31.00 -22.77
C ILE A 68 1.26 30.66 -22.86
N LEU A 69 2.08 31.19 -21.95
CA LEU A 69 3.51 30.86 -21.85
C LEU A 69 3.73 29.36 -21.53
N GLY A 70 2.91 28.78 -20.65
CA GLY A 70 2.96 27.36 -20.29
C GLY A 70 2.58 26.42 -21.43
N LEU A 71 1.70 26.83 -22.36
CA LEU A 71 1.37 26.07 -23.57
C LEU A 71 2.56 25.98 -24.52
N PHE A 72 3.41 27.01 -24.60
CA PHE A 72 4.66 26.96 -25.37
C PHE A 72 5.70 26.03 -24.72
N SER A 73 5.70 25.91 -23.39
CA SER A 73 6.64 25.07 -22.64
C SER A 73 6.22 23.60 -22.51
N LYS A 74 5.08 23.19 -23.08
CA LYS A 74 4.51 21.81 -23.10
C LYS A 74 4.26 21.13 -21.75
N GLN A 75 4.70 21.67 -20.61
CA GLN A 75 4.72 20.92 -19.35
C GLN A 75 3.72 21.39 -18.28
N TYR A 76 3.21 22.64 -18.33
CA TYR A 76 2.38 23.19 -17.24
C TYR A 76 1.18 24.09 -17.68
N GLY A 77 0.73 24.04 -18.93
CA GLY A 77 -0.28 25.00 -19.43
C GLY A 77 -1.72 24.86 -18.90
N LEU A 78 -2.15 23.67 -18.47
CA LEU A 78 -3.57 23.41 -18.15
C LEU A 78 -4.00 23.87 -16.75
N GLN A 79 -3.11 23.80 -15.76
CA GLN A 79 -3.39 24.21 -14.38
C GLN A 79 -3.65 25.73 -14.21
N PRO A 80 -2.79 26.63 -14.74
CA PRO A 80 -3.05 28.07 -14.65
C PRO A 80 -4.30 28.48 -15.44
N LEU A 81 -4.64 27.74 -16.51
CA LEU A 81 -5.85 27.98 -17.28
C LEU A 81 -7.11 27.64 -16.46
N THR A 82 -7.11 26.50 -15.75
CA THR A 82 -8.21 26.14 -14.85
C THR A 82 -8.38 27.16 -13.72
N LEU A 83 -7.27 27.65 -13.15
CA LEU A 83 -7.33 28.66 -12.09
C LEU A 83 -7.85 30.01 -12.61
N ALA A 84 -7.45 30.42 -13.81
CA ALA A 84 -7.96 31.63 -14.45
C ALA A 84 -9.47 31.55 -14.73
N LEU A 85 -9.98 30.39 -15.18
CA LEU A 85 -11.42 30.18 -15.38
C LEU A 85 -12.20 30.24 -14.06
N ILE A 86 -11.64 29.68 -12.99
CA ILE A 86 -12.24 29.73 -11.65
C ILE A 86 -12.31 31.18 -11.14
N LEU A 87 -11.22 31.94 -11.23
CA LEU A 87 -11.21 33.36 -10.82
C LEU A 87 -12.20 34.20 -11.61
N ARG A 88 -12.31 33.94 -12.92
CA ARG A 88 -13.32 34.59 -13.76
C ARG A 88 -14.75 34.22 -13.35
N SER A 89 -14.99 32.97 -12.99
CA SER A 89 -16.29 32.52 -12.47
C SER A 89 -16.64 33.24 -11.16
N ILE A 90 -15.68 33.37 -10.24
CA ILE A 90 -15.86 34.07 -8.97
C ILE A 90 -16.25 35.54 -9.22
N TYR A 91 -15.55 36.22 -10.12
CA TYR A 91 -15.83 37.62 -10.46
C TYR A 91 -17.24 37.84 -11.06
N HIS A 92 -17.70 36.95 -11.94
CA HIS A 92 -18.98 37.15 -12.64
C HIS A 92 -20.20 36.56 -11.92
N LEU A 93 -20.05 35.40 -11.28
CA LEU A 93 -21.17 34.64 -10.70
C LEU A 93 -21.24 34.76 -9.18
N GLY A 94 -20.17 35.26 -8.54
CA GLY A 94 -19.99 35.21 -7.10
C GLY A 94 -19.46 33.85 -6.60
N ILE A 95 -19.04 33.83 -5.35
CA ILE A 95 -18.39 32.66 -4.72
C ILE A 95 -19.36 31.48 -4.59
N GLY A 96 -20.55 31.69 -4.02
CA GLY A 96 -21.55 30.62 -3.81
C GLY A 96 -21.97 29.92 -5.11
N ASN A 97 -22.32 30.67 -6.15
CA ASN A 97 -22.69 30.09 -7.45
C ASN A 97 -21.52 29.34 -8.11
N THR A 98 -20.30 29.85 -7.93
CA THR A 98 -19.09 29.17 -8.43
C THR A 98 -18.85 27.84 -7.71
N LEU A 99 -19.06 27.80 -6.39
CA LEU A 99 -18.95 26.57 -5.59
C LEU A 99 -20.00 25.53 -6.00
N ILE A 100 -21.26 25.94 -6.23
CA ILE A 100 -22.32 25.04 -6.73
C ILE A 100 -21.96 24.49 -8.11
N LEU A 101 -21.44 25.33 -9.01
CA LEU A 101 -21.00 24.93 -10.36
C LEU A 101 -19.85 23.91 -10.29
N LEU A 102 -18.80 24.20 -9.53
CA LEU A 102 -17.64 23.32 -9.38
C LEU A 102 -17.99 22.02 -8.66
N GLY A 103 -18.84 22.08 -7.63
CA GLY A 103 -19.35 20.92 -6.90
C GLY A 103 -20.17 19.99 -7.80
N SER A 104 -21.07 20.56 -8.61
CA SER A 104 -21.84 19.81 -9.60
C SER A 104 -20.94 19.16 -10.65
N LEU A 105 -19.95 19.89 -11.16
CA LEU A 105 -18.96 19.37 -12.10
C LEU A 105 -18.13 18.24 -11.48
N ASN A 106 -17.72 18.37 -10.22
CA ASN A 106 -16.99 17.34 -9.49
C ASN A 106 -17.82 16.05 -9.35
N LEU A 107 -19.09 16.18 -8.96
CA LEU A 107 -20.01 15.06 -8.83
C LEU A 107 -20.23 14.34 -10.16
N ILE A 108 -20.52 15.07 -11.24
CA ILE A 108 -20.68 14.50 -12.58
C ILE A 108 -19.41 13.76 -13.00
N ASN A 109 -18.25 14.40 -12.84
CA ASN A 109 -16.96 13.81 -13.15
C ASN A 109 -16.70 12.52 -12.34
N LYS A 110 -17.07 12.51 -11.06
CA LYS A 110 -16.92 11.31 -10.22
C LYS A 110 -17.87 10.19 -10.63
N VAL A 111 -19.11 10.49 -11.01
CA VAL A 111 -20.03 9.48 -11.55
C VAL A 111 -19.45 8.85 -12.83
N VAL A 112 -18.89 9.67 -13.74
CA VAL A 112 -18.19 9.17 -14.93
C VAL A 112 -16.99 8.30 -14.56
N PHE A 113 -16.21 8.69 -13.54
CA PHE A 113 -15.10 7.89 -13.03
C PHE A 113 -15.57 6.54 -12.48
N VAL A 114 -16.65 6.50 -11.68
CA VAL A 114 -17.19 5.24 -11.12
C VAL A 114 -17.65 4.31 -12.24
N VAL A 115 -18.39 4.83 -13.23
CA VAL A 115 -18.81 4.05 -14.39
C VAL A 115 -17.60 3.52 -15.17
N SER A 116 -16.55 4.33 -15.32
CA SER A 116 -15.29 3.95 -15.96
C SER A 116 -14.53 2.88 -15.17
N PHE A 117 -14.51 2.97 -13.84
CA PHE A 117 -13.87 2.01 -12.94
C PHE A 117 -14.55 0.64 -13.02
N VAL A 118 -15.88 0.60 -12.86
CA VAL A 118 -16.68 -0.62 -12.96
C VAL A 118 -16.58 -1.21 -14.37
N GLY A 119 -16.58 -0.34 -15.39
CA GLY A 119 -16.38 -0.69 -16.79
C GLY A 119 -15.00 -1.29 -17.08
N ASN A 120 -13.92 -0.79 -16.47
CA ASN A 120 -12.57 -1.29 -16.70
C ASN A 120 -12.31 -2.62 -15.97
N ASN A 121 -12.73 -2.72 -14.71
CA ASN A 121 -12.50 -3.89 -13.86
C ASN A 121 -13.46 -5.06 -14.19
N GLY A 122 -14.59 -4.79 -14.85
CA GLY A 122 -15.55 -5.83 -15.25
C GLY A 122 -16.35 -6.41 -14.09
N THR A 123 -16.46 -5.68 -12.98
CA THR A 123 -17.19 -6.10 -11.78
C THR A 123 -18.69 -6.30 -12.05
N PHE A 124 -19.24 -5.80 -13.16
CA PHE A 124 -20.59 -6.12 -13.64
C PHE A 124 -20.84 -7.62 -13.85
N ILE A 125 -19.82 -8.39 -14.27
CA ILE A 125 -19.99 -9.83 -14.57
C ILE A 125 -20.01 -10.67 -13.30
N MET A 126 -19.31 -10.24 -12.24
CA MET A 126 -19.21 -10.98 -10.98
C MET A 126 -20.47 -10.89 -10.10
N GLY A 127 -21.46 -10.09 -10.51
CA GLY A 127 -22.73 -9.90 -9.82
C GLY A 127 -22.67 -8.83 -8.72
N TYR A 128 -23.86 -8.32 -8.33
CA TYR A 128 -23.99 -7.20 -7.39
C TYR A 128 -23.41 -7.50 -5.99
N LYS A 129 -23.54 -8.75 -5.51
CA LYS A 129 -23.02 -9.14 -4.19
C LYS A 129 -21.49 -9.04 -4.11
N ALA A 130 -20.78 -9.41 -5.17
CA ALA A 130 -19.33 -9.28 -5.21
C ALA A 130 -18.91 -7.80 -5.25
N MET A 131 -19.66 -6.96 -5.95
CA MET A 131 -19.40 -5.51 -6.05
C MET A 131 -19.52 -4.79 -4.71
N VAL A 132 -20.52 -5.11 -3.89
CA VAL A 132 -20.71 -4.47 -2.57
C VAL A 132 -19.69 -4.94 -1.54
N MET A 133 -19.11 -6.13 -1.71
CA MET A 133 -18.03 -6.64 -0.86
C MET A 133 -16.66 -6.05 -1.21
N ASP A 134 -16.53 -5.38 -2.35
CA ASP A 134 -15.30 -4.77 -2.81
C ASP A 134 -15.07 -3.41 -2.10
N VAL A 135 -14.00 -3.34 -1.31
CA VAL A 135 -13.64 -2.15 -0.53
C VAL A 135 -13.29 -0.96 -1.43
N GLU A 136 -12.69 -1.20 -2.60
CA GLU A 136 -12.36 -0.12 -3.55
C GLU A 136 -13.62 0.54 -4.11
N PHE A 137 -14.64 -0.27 -4.43
CA PHE A 137 -15.92 0.24 -4.89
C PHE A 137 -16.65 1.03 -3.78
N LEU A 138 -16.67 0.50 -2.55
CA LEU A 138 -17.27 1.19 -1.41
C LEU A 138 -16.60 2.55 -1.13
N TYR A 139 -15.28 2.64 -1.28
CA TYR A 139 -14.55 3.90 -1.15
C TYR A 139 -15.01 4.94 -2.20
N HIS A 140 -15.15 4.53 -3.47
CA HIS A 140 -15.62 5.43 -4.51
C HIS A 140 -17.11 5.81 -4.35
N LEU A 141 -17.94 4.90 -3.83
CA LEU A 141 -19.33 5.18 -3.48
C LEU A 141 -19.41 6.21 -2.33
N ALA A 142 -18.61 6.03 -1.28
CA ALA A 142 -18.52 6.98 -0.17
C ALA A 142 -18.10 8.37 -0.65
N TYR A 143 -17.14 8.46 -1.58
CA TYR A 143 -16.74 9.74 -2.19
C TYR A 143 -17.92 10.43 -2.89
N VAL A 144 -18.71 9.69 -3.67
CA VAL A 144 -19.91 10.24 -4.33
C VAL A 144 -20.91 10.75 -3.29
N LEU A 145 -21.15 9.98 -2.22
CA LEU A 145 -22.04 10.40 -1.13
C LEU A 145 -21.54 11.68 -0.45
N THR A 146 -20.26 11.77 -0.09
CA THR A 146 -19.69 12.99 0.49
C THR A 146 -19.75 14.19 -0.45
N SER A 147 -19.57 13.97 -1.76
CA SER A 147 -19.72 15.03 -2.77
C SER A 147 -21.18 15.50 -2.88
N THR A 148 -22.16 14.60 -2.77
CA THR A 148 -23.58 14.99 -2.73
C THR A 148 -23.93 15.77 -1.45
N LEU A 149 -23.40 15.35 -0.29
CA LEU A 149 -23.58 16.08 0.96
C LEU A 149 -22.93 17.48 0.92
N GLY A 150 -21.78 17.60 0.26
CA GLY A 150 -21.12 18.88 0.00
C GLY A 150 -21.95 19.85 -0.83
N LEU A 151 -22.75 19.34 -1.77
CA LEU A 151 -23.58 20.15 -2.65
C LEU A 151 -24.93 20.53 -2.02
N PHE A 152 -25.55 19.63 -1.28
CA PHE A 152 -26.94 19.80 -0.79
C PHE A 152 -27.06 20.14 0.70
N VAL A 153 -26.06 19.83 1.52
CA VAL A 153 -26.13 20.02 2.98
C VAL A 153 -25.23 21.16 3.42
N HIS A 154 -23.91 21.03 3.23
CA HIS A 154 -22.94 22.07 3.63
C HIS A 154 -21.60 21.92 2.90
N GLU A 155 -21.01 23.03 2.49
CA GLU A 155 -19.79 23.03 1.67
C GLU A 155 -18.57 22.42 2.39
N LEU A 156 -18.52 22.47 3.73
CA LEU A 156 -17.42 21.88 4.51
C LEU A 156 -17.28 20.36 4.36
N PHE A 157 -18.29 19.64 3.88
CA PHE A 157 -18.14 18.21 3.54
C PHE A 157 -17.12 17.97 2.43
N TYR A 158 -16.81 18.97 1.59
CA TYR A 158 -15.76 18.86 0.58
C TYR A 158 -14.37 18.62 1.19
N SER A 159 -14.14 18.96 2.48
CA SER A 159 -12.87 18.71 3.17
C SER A 159 -12.53 17.22 3.25
N ILE A 160 -13.53 16.35 3.38
CA ILE A 160 -13.36 14.90 3.43
C ILE A 160 -12.82 14.37 2.08
N LEU A 161 -13.15 15.02 0.96
CA LEU A 161 -12.67 14.60 -0.36
C LEU A 161 -11.15 14.73 -0.52
N LEU A 162 -10.49 15.56 0.31
CA LEU A 162 -9.02 15.71 0.27
C LEU A 162 -8.28 14.45 0.72
N PHE A 163 -8.92 13.57 1.49
CA PHE A 163 -8.34 12.27 1.86
C PHE A 163 -8.07 11.37 0.65
N ASP A 164 -8.63 11.67 -0.53
CA ASP A 164 -8.30 10.98 -1.77
C ASP A 164 -6.82 11.09 -2.16
N LEU A 165 -6.09 12.08 -1.60
CA LEU A 165 -4.64 12.15 -1.71
C LEU A 165 -3.95 10.86 -1.22
N ILE A 166 -4.45 10.27 -0.13
CA ILE A 166 -3.89 9.05 0.46
C ILE A 166 -3.99 7.87 -0.50
N TYR A 167 -5.12 7.73 -1.20
CA TYR A 167 -5.33 6.63 -2.15
C TYR A 167 -4.52 6.81 -3.44
N ARG A 168 -4.32 8.06 -3.86
CA ARG A 168 -3.59 8.38 -5.10
C ARG A 168 -2.08 8.23 -4.98
N GLU A 169 -1.52 8.42 -3.79
CA GLU A 169 -0.08 8.46 -3.55
C GLU A 169 0.39 7.24 -2.74
N GLU A 170 1.10 6.31 -3.41
CA GLU A 170 1.58 5.06 -2.79
C GLU A 170 2.51 5.33 -1.60
N THR A 171 3.30 6.41 -1.66
CA THR A 171 4.23 6.78 -0.59
C THR A 171 3.50 7.14 0.70
N LEU A 172 2.43 7.95 0.63
CA LEU A 172 1.59 8.32 1.76
C LEU A 172 0.78 7.12 2.30
N PHE A 173 0.28 6.26 1.42
CA PHE A 173 -0.38 5.03 1.83
C PHE A 173 0.56 4.12 2.63
N ASN A 174 1.82 3.99 2.20
CA ASN A 174 2.84 3.23 2.93
C ASN A 174 3.15 3.83 4.31
N VAL A 175 3.13 5.17 4.44
CA VAL A 175 3.25 5.86 5.74
C VAL A 175 2.11 5.47 6.67
N ILE A 176 0.86 5.47 6.21
CA ILE A 176 -0.29 5.04 7.03
C ILE A 176 -0.23 3.53 7.34
N LYS A 177 0.29 2.74 6.39
CA LYS A 177 0.48 1.31 6.57
C LYS A 177 1.44 0.98 7.71
N SER A 178 2.46 1.81 7.95
CA SER A 178 3.38 1.64 9.10
C SER A 178 2.61 1.60 10.43
N VAL A 179 1.73 2.57 10.65
CA VAL A 179 0.94 2.70 11.88
C VAL A 179 -0.13 1.60 11.98
N THR A 180 -0.79 1.28 10.87
CA THR A 180 -1.91 0.32 10.86
C THR A 180 -1.47 -1.14 10.93
N ARG A 181 -0.27 -1.48 10.42
CA ARG A 181 0.23 -2.86 10.40
C ARG A 181 0.42 -3.46 11.80
N ASN A 182 1.10 -2.74 12.69
CA ASN A 182 1.24 -3.13 14.10
C ASN A 182 0.27 -2.34 15.01
N GLY A 183 -0.90 -1.98 14.47
CA GLY A 183 -1.90 -1.18 15.19
C GLY A 183 -2.36 -1.80 16.51
N ARG A 184 -2.34 -3.13 16.63
CA ARG A 184 -2.63 -3.83 17.90
C ARG A 184 -1.63 -3.45 19.00
N SER A 185 -0.34 -3.41 18.69
CA SER A 185 0.72 -3.06 19.65
C SER A 185 0.62 -1.60 20.06
N ILE A 186 0.32 -0.70 19.12
CA ILE A 186 0.09 0.72 19.39
C ILE A 186 -1.14 0.88 20.30
N LEU A 187 -2.25 0.19 20.01
CA LEU A 187 -3.46 0.24 20.82
C LEU A 187 -3.22 -0.30 22.24
N LEU A 188 -2.48 -1.40 22.40
CA LEU A 188 -2.10 -1.94 23.71
C LEU A 188 -1.20 -0.96 24.49
N THR A 189 -0.29 -0.27 23.81
CA THR A 189 0.57 0.75 24.43
C THR A 189 -0.23 1.97 24.84
N ALA A 190 -1.18 2.43 24.01
CA ALA A 190 -2.10 3.51 24.36
C ALA A 190 -3.00 3.14 25.54
N LEU A 191 -3.46 1.88 25.60
CA LEU A 191 -4.21 1.37 26.75
C LEU A 191 -3.35 1.33 28.01
N LEU A 192 -2.08 0.90 27.91
CA LEU A 192 -1.13 0.98 29.02
C LEU A 192 -0.94 2.43 29.48
N ALA A 193 -0.80 3.38 28.55
CA ALA A 193 -0.71 4.80 28.85
C ALA A 193 -1.94 5.29 29.61
N LEU A 194 -3.15 4.91 29.16
CA LEU A 194 -4.41 5.26 29.81
C LEU A 194 -4.51 4.67 31.22
N ILE A 195 -4.10 3.42 31.42
CA ILE A 195 -4.06 2.78 32.75
C ILE A 195 -3.09 3.51 33.67
N LEU A 196 -1.89 3.86 33.18
CA LEU A 196 -0.91 4.60 33.98
C LEU A 196 -1.43 6.00 34.34
N VAL A 197 -1.96 6.74 33.38
CA VAL A 197 -2.60 8.04 33.64
C VAL A 197 -3.70 7.90 34.68
N TYR A 198 -4.55 6.88 34.58
CA TYR A 198 -5.60 6.59 35.56
C TYR A 198 -5.04 6.37 36.97
N LEU A 199 -3.96 5.59 37.13
CA LEU A 199 -3.30 5.38 38.42
C LEU A 199 -2.73 6.69 38.99
N PHE A 200 -2.05 7.49 38.17
CA PHE A 200 -1.55 8.80 38.58
C PHE A 200 -2.69 9.75 38.98
N SER A 201 -3.82 9.73 38.26
CA SER A 201 -5.00 10.52 38.61
C SER A 201 -5.63 10.11 39.94
N ILE A 202 -5.65 8.82 40.31
CA ILE A 202 -6.09 8.38 41.64
C ILE A 202 -5.15 8.93 42.72
N LEU A 203 -3.84 8.82 42.53
CA LEU A 203 -2.86 9.35 43.48
C LEU A 203 -2.98 10.88 43.61
N GLY A 204 -3.15 11.58 42.49
CA GLY A 204 -3.40 13.01 42.45
C GLY A 204 -4.69 13.39 43.19
N PHE A 205 -5.78 12.65 42.99
CA PHE A 205 -7.06 12.88 43.64
C PHE A 205 -7.02 12.65 45.16
N LEU A 206 -6.27 11.64 45.62
CA LEU A 206 -6.19 11.31 47.05
C LEU A 206 -5.24 12.21 47.82
N PHE A 207 -4.10 12.58 47.24
CA PHE A 207 -3.01 13.27 47.97
C PHE A 207 -2.77 14.72 47.53
N LEU A 208 -3.14 15.10 46.30
CA LEU A 208 -2.79 16.38 45.68
C LEU A 208 -4.01 17.14 45.16
N LYS A 209 -5.22 16.81 45.65
CA LYS A 209 -6.50 17.36 45.16
C LYS A 209 -6.50 18.89 45.15
N GLU A 210 -5.95 19.50 46.19
CA GLU A 210 -5.95 20.95 46.40
C GLU A 210 -4.96 21.69 45.47
N ASP A 211 -4.00 20.98 44.86
CA ASP A 211 -3.02 21.59 43.96
C ASP A 211 -3.52 21.69 42.51
N PHE A 212 -4.64 21.03 42.16
CA PHE A 212 -5.28 21.09 40.84
C PHE A 212 -6.10 22.38 40.66
N ILE A 213 -5.39 23.49 40.58
CA ILE A 213 -5.95 24.82 40.36
C ILE A 213 -5.51 25.27 38.96
N MET A 214 -6.49 25.55 38.10
CA MET A 214 -6.23 26.04 36.74
C MET A 214 -6.74 27.45 36.57
N GLU A 215 -5.98 28.29 35.89
CA GLU A 215 -6.44 29.59 35.43
C GLU A 215 -7.40 29.40 34.25
N VAL A 216 -8.59 29.97 34.36
CA VAL A 216 -9.64 29.89 33.34
C VAL A 216 -10.10 31.28 32.95
N ASP A 217 -10.38 31.46 31.66
CA ASP A 217 -11.05 32.68 31.19
C ASP A 217 -12.57 32.49 31.35
N PRO A 218 -13.24 33.23 32.26
CA PRO A 218 -14.67 33.08 32.45
C PRO A 218 -15.42 33.51 31.19
N LEU A 219 -16.37 32.70 30.76
CA LEU A 219 -17.26 33.07 29.66
C LEU A 219 -18.13 34.24 30.13
N LEU A 220 -18.13 35.33 29.36
CA LEU A 220 -19.05 36.45 29.58
C LEU A 220 -20.49 35.89 29.53
N GLN A 221 -21.15 35.83 30.69
CA GLN A 221 -22.54 35.44 30.77
C GLN A 221 -23.39 36.51 30.07
N ILE A 222 -23.78 36.23 28.83
CA ILE A 222 -24.87 36.96 28.18
C ILE A 222 -26.14 36.50 28.90
N SER A 223 -26.54 37.26 29.92
CA SER A 223 -27.82 37.11 30.59
C SER A 223 -28.94 37.27 29.56
N ALA A 224 -29.57 36.16 29.19
CA ALA A 224 -30.80 36.14 28.42
C ALA A 224 -31.94 36.64 29.31
N ASP A 225 -32.40 37.87 29.06
CA ASP A 225 -33.70 38.35 29.54
C ASP A 225 -34.64 38.46 28.32
N PRO A 226 -35.79 37.78 28.28
CA PRO A 226 -36.71 37.88 27.17
C PRO A 226 -37.76 38.97 27.43
N GLN A 227 -37.56 40.17 26.90
CA GLN A 227 -38.68 41.11 26.68
C GLN A 227 -38.39 42.17 25.59
N GLN A 228 -38.91 41.87 24.40
CA GLN A 228 -39.64 42.75 23.47
C GLN A 228 -39.37 44.27 23.39
N THR A 229 -39.12 44.69 22.14
CA THR A 229 -39.60 45.89 21.41
C THR A 229 -38.59 47.01 21.14
N GLU A 230 -38.43 47.24 19.84
CA GLU A 230 -37.93 48.40 19.09
C GLU A 230 -37.56 49.69 19.86
N ALA A 231 -36.32 50.16 19.68
CA ALA A 231 -36.00 51.49 19.13
C ALA A 231 -34.49 51.82 19.27
N SER A 232 -33.87 52.08 18.12
CA SER A 232 -32.79 53.04 17.84
C SER A 232 -31.90 53.60 18.97
N GLN A 233 -30.60 53.44 18.76
CA GLN A 233 -29.55 54.46 18.95
C GLN A 233 -29.59 55.26 20.27
N ASP A 234 -28.98 54.75 21.34
CA ASP A 234 -28.27 55.57 22.36
C ASP A 234 -27.53 54.73 23.44
N PHE A 235 -26.94 53.58 23.07
CA PHE A 235 -26.21 52.72 24.03
C PHE A 235 -24.67 52.76 23.91
N LEU A 236 -24.10 53.85 23.37
CA LEU A 236 -22.65 54.08 23.36
C LEU A 236 -22.18 55.13 24.38
N LYS A 237 -23.04 55.52 25.33
CA LYS A 237 -22.72 56.61 26.28
C LYS A 237 -22.96 56.29 27.76
N SER A 238 -23.05 55.01 28.13
CA SER A 238 -23.19 54.61 29.55
C SER A 238 -22.41 53.35 29.91
N CYS A 239 -21.14 53.27 29.49
CA CYS A 239 -20.18 52.27 29.99
C CYS A 239 -18.82 52.92 30.31
N SER A 240 -18.84 54.13 30.87
CA SER A 240 -17.66 54.76 31.50
C SER A 240 -17.83 54.95 33.01
N LEU A 241 -18.75 54.23 33.65
CA LEU A 241 -18.96 54.33 35.09
C LEU A 241 -19.36 52.97 35.69
N CYS A 242 -18.45 52.42 36.51
CA CYS A 242 -18.59 51.23 37.37
C CYS A 242 -18.58 49.86 36.68
N LEU A 243 -17.39 49.23 36.59
CA LEU A 243 -17.01 48.18 37.54
C LEU A 243 -15.49 47.98 37.50
N CYS A 244 -14.77 48.74 38.34
CA CYS A 244 -13.51 48.27 38.87
C CYS A 244 -13.83 47.11 39.82
N SER A 245 -14.05 45.90 39.30
CA SER A 245 -13.76 44.71 40.08
C SER A 245 -12.28 44.45 39.87
N ALA A 246 -11.55 44.45 40.98
CA ALA A 246 -10.18 43.98 41.04
C ALA A 246 -10.04 42.67 40.27
N GLY A 247 -8.86 42.47 39.65
CA GLY A 247 -8.50 41.21 39.03
C GLY A 247 -8.53 40.08 40.05
N GLU A 248 -9.69 39.44 40.22
CA GLU A 248 -9.77 38.11 40.77
C GLU A 248 -9.21 37.19 39.69
N SER A 249 -8.04 36.60 39.98
CA SER A 249 -7.50 35.50 39.21
C SER A 249 -8.55 34.39 39.18
N ASN A 250 -9.26 34.28 38.07
CA ASN A 250 -10.30 33.28 37.84
C ASN A 250 -9.65 31.90 37.82
N THR A 251 -9.60 31.28 38.98
CA THR A 251 -8.94 30.01 39.21
C THR A 251 -9.99 28.98 39.58
N GLU A 252 -10.06 27.89 38.83
CA GLU A 252 -11.02 26.82 39.04
C GLU A 252 -10.33 25.54 39.51
N ARG A 253 -11.01 24.78 40.37
CA ARG A 253 -10.55 23.48 40.85
C ARG A 253 -10.88 22.40 39.83
N ALA A 254 -9.86 21.84 39.20
CA ALA A 254 -10.00 20.92 38.06
C ALA A 254 -10.16 19.43 38.44
N CYS A 255 -10.07 19.10 39.73
CA CYS A 255 -10.00 17.73 40.26
C CYS A 255 -10.99 17.50 41.42
N ASP A 256 -12.22 18.04 41.33
CA ASP A 256 -13.24 17.80 42.38
C ASP A 256 -13.86 16.40 42.32
N THR A 257 -13.94 15.81 41.13
CA THR A 257 -14.33 14.41 40.90
C THR A 257 -13.18 13.63 40.27
N LEU A 258 -13.11 12.31 40.52
CA LEU A 258 -12.08 11.45 39.94
C LEU A 258 -12.08 11.50 38.40
N LEU A 259 -13.27 11.56 37.78
CA LEU A 259 -13.40 11.66 36.33
C LEU A 259 -12.79 12.96 35.79
N MET A 260 -13.07 14.10 36.42
CA MET A 260 -12.44 15.37 36.03
C MET A 260 -10.93 15.35 36.25
N CYS A 261 -10.46 14.71 37.32
CA CYS A 261 -9.02 14.54 37.54
C CYS A 261 -8.35 13.71 36.44
N ILE A 262 -8.99 12.62 35.98
CA ILE A 262 -8.50 11.81 34.85
C ILE A 262 -8.45 12.65 33.58
N VAL A 263 -9.52 13.37 33.26
CA VAL A 263 -9.58 14.23 32.06
C VAL A 263 -8.51 15.32 32.11
N THR A 264 -8.33 15.98 33.26
CA THR A 264 -7.34 17.04 33.46
C THR A 264 -5.91 16.51 33.26
N VAL A 265 -5.56 15.38 33.90
CA VAL A 265 -4.23 14.76 33.76
C VAL A 265 -4.01 14.21 32.35
N LEU A 266 -5.02 13.62 31.72
CA LEU A 266 -4.94 13.10 30.35
C LEU A 266 -4.73 14.22 29.33
N ASN A 267 -5.52 15.30 29.42
CA ASN A 267 -5.47 16.39 28.44
C ASN A 267 -4.23 17.26 28.64
N HIS A 268 -4.04 17.82 29.84
CA HIS A 268 -2.97 18.78 30.09
C HIS A 268 -1.66 18.10 30.47
N GLY A 269 -1.70 16.97 31.18
CA GLY A 269 -0.50 16.25 31.59
C GLY A 269 0.25 15.59 30.42
N LEU A 270 -0.45 15.04 29.43
CA LEU A 270 0.21 14.46 28.24
C LEU A 270 0.60 15.51 27.19
N ARG A 271 -0.19 16.58 27.03
CA ARG A 271 -0.01 17.57 25.95
C ARG A 271 1.04 18.64 26.26
N ASN A 272 1.21 19.04 27.52
CA ASN A 272 2.07 20.18 27.89
C ASN A 272 3.59 19.86 27.87
N GLY A 273 4.00 18.65 27.48
CA GLY A 273 5.41 18.30 27.24
C GLY A 273 6.26 18.09 28.50
N GLY A 274 6.10 18.90 29.55
CA GLY A 274 6.78 18.74 30.85
C GLY A 274 6.04 17.87 31.86
N GLY A 275 4.86 17.37 31.51
CA GLY A 275 4.05 16.48 32.34
C GLY A 275 2.96 17.20 33.14
N VAL A 276 2.35 16.48 34.09
CA VAL A 276 1.27 17.01 34.94
C VAL A 276 1.75 18.10 35.91
N GLY A 277 3.04 18.13 36.24
CA GLY A 277 3.65 19.11 37.14
C GLY A 277 3.47 20.56 36.68
N ASP A 278 3.45 20.80 35.37
CA ASP A 278 3.29 22.14 34.79
C ASP A 278 1.85 22.69 34.92
N VAL A 279 0.87 21.80 35.13
CA VAL A 279 -0.56 22.14 35.26
C VAL A 279 -0.92 22.48 36.70
N LEU A 280 -0.18 21.88 37.62
CA LEU A 280 -0.42 21.96 39.05
C LEU A 280 0.24 23.21 39.63
N ARG A 281 -0.31 23.72 40.73
CA ARG A 281 0.27 24.88 41.44
C ARG A 281 1.73 24.57 41.83
N ARG A 282 2.61 25.56 41.65
CA ARG A 282 4.01 25.48 42.11
C ARG A 282 4.05 25.49 43.66
N PRO A 283 4.50 24.42 44.33
CA PRO A 283 4.54 24.34 45.79
C PRO A 283 5.69 25.18 46.37
N SER A 284 5.53 25.65 47.62
CA SER A 284 6.61 26.28 48.37
C SER A 284 7.56 25.24 48.96
N LYS A 285 8.86 25.59 49.07
CA LYS A 285 9.91 24.73 49.66
C LYS A 285 9.67 24.31 51.11
N ASN A 286 8.80 25.03 51.83
CA ASN A 286 8.53 24.81 53.25
C ASN A 286 7.33 23.86 53.48
N GLU A 287 6.62 23.45 52.41
CA GLU A 287 5.47 22.56 52.53
C GLU A 287 5.93 21.10 52.81
N PRO A 288 5.30 20.37 53.75
CA PRO A 288 5.75 19.03 54.13
C PRO A 288 5.64 18.00 52.99
N LEU A 289 4.72 18.23 52.04
CA LEU A 289 4.48 17.39 50.87
C LEU A 289 5.39 17.75 49.68
N PHE A 290 6.25 18.77 49.79
CA PHE A 290 7.12 19.22 48.70
C PHE A 290 8.00 18.09 48.10
N PRO A 291 8.69 17.24 48.89
CA PRO A 291 9.49 16.16 48.32
C PRO A 291 8.65 15.10 47.61
N ALA A 292 7.51 14.72 48.20
CA ALA A 292 6.59 13.75 47.60
C ALA A 292 6.02 14.28 46.28
N ARG A 293 5.73 15.58 46.22
CA ARG A 293 5.26 16.29 45.04
C ARG A 293 6.27 16.26 43.90
N VAL A 294 7.53 16.58 44.17
CA VAL A 294 8.62 16.51 43.17
C VAL A 294 8.79 15.08 42.64
N VAL A 295 8.73 14.07 43.52
CA VAL A 295 8.80 12.66 43.10
C VAL A 295 7.62 12.28 42.21
N TYR A 296 6.40 12.72 42.54
CA TYR A 296 5.21 12.48 41.72
C TYR A 296 5.37 13.07 40.31
N ASP A 297 5.83 14.32 40.20
CA ASP A 297 6.02 15.00 38.91
C ASP A 297 7.12 14.33 38.07
N LEU A 298 8.25 13.97 38.69
CA LEU A 298 9.35 13.27 38.01
C LEU A 298 8.94 11.86 37.56
N LEU A 299 8.23 11.11 38.39
CA LEU A 299 7.74 9.77 38.04
C LEU A 299 6.76 9.85 36.87
N PHE A 300 5.84 10.80 36.89
CA PHE A 300 4.92 11.00 35.77
C PHE A 300 5.68 11.33 34.48
N TYR A 301 6.63 12.26 34.53
CA TYR A 301 7.43 12.66 33.38
C TYR A 301 8.25 11.50 32.79
N PHE A 302 9.04 10.79 33.61
CA PHE A 302 9.88 9.70 33.11
C PHE A 302 9.05 8.50 32.64
N ILE A 303 8.03 8.09 33.39
CA ILE A 303 7.26 6.89 33.06
C ILE A 303 6.30 7.16 31.90
N VAL A 304 5.47 8.20 32.00
CA VAL A 304 4.37 8.41 31.04
C VAL A 304 4.85 9.13 29.78
N ILE A 305 5.64 10.19 29.92
CA ILE A 305 6.11 10.96 28.75
C ILE A 305 7.32 10.28 28.11
N ILE A 306 8.40 10.06 28.85
CA ILE A 306 9.65 9.56 28.25
C ILE A 306 9.56 8.09 27.86
N ILE A 307 9.01 7.20 28.70
CA ILE A 307 8.97 5.78 28.37
C ILE A 307 7.77 5.46 27.48
N VAL A 308 6.55 5.74 27.93
CA VAL A 308 5.34 5.25 27.23
C VAL A 308 5.10 5.96 25.89
N LEU A 309 5.21 7.29 25.82
CA LEU A 309 4.97 8.02 24.56
C LEU A 309 6.05 7.68 23.52
N ASN A 310 7.32 7.57 23.93
CA ASN A 310 8.39 7.15 23.01
C ASN A 310 8.32 5.68 22.63
N LEU A 311 7.68 4.81 23.44
CA LEU A 311 7.42 3.43 23.03
C LEU A 311 6.49 3.39 21.81
N ILE A 312 5.47 4.25 21.77
CA ILE A 312 4.57 4.36 20.60
C ILE A 312 5.36 4.74 19.35
N PHE A 313 6.21 5.78 19.42
CA PHE A 313 7.08 6.16 18.30
C PHE A 313 8.08 5.07 17.94
N GLY A 314 8.63 4.36 18.93
CA GLY A 314 9.54 3.23 18.73
C GLY A 314 8.89 2.10 17.92
N VAL A 315 7.67 1.71 18.25
CA VAL A 315 6.89 0.72 17.49
C VAL A 315 6.64 1.18 16.05
N ILE A 316 6.34 2.47 15.84
CA ILE A 316 6.14 3.02 14.50
C ILE A 316 7.45 2.97 13.69
N ILE A 317 8.59 3.35 14.27
CA ILE A 317 9.89 3.31 13.58
C ILE A 317 10.26 1.87 13.19
N ASP A 318 10.04 0.91 14.09
CA ASP A 318 10.27 -0.51 13.83
C ASP A 318 9.42 -1.02 12.66
N THR A 319 8.12 -0.68 12.65
CA THR A 319 7.23 -1.05 11.52
C THR A 319 7.66 -0.46 10.18
N PHE A 320 8.24 0.74 10.18
CA PHE A 320 8.78 1.37 8.97
C PHE A 320 10.00 0.60 8.45
N ALA A 321 10.89 0.17 9.34
CA ALA A 321 12.05 -0.64 8.99
C ALA A 321 11.64 -2.00 8.41
N ASP A 322 10.62 -2.63 8.99
CA ASP A 322 10.04 -3.89 8.50
C ASP A 322 9.44 -3.73 7.11
N LEU A 323 8.58 -2.73 6.90
CA LEU A 323 7.95 -2.47 5.60
C LEU A 323 8.98 -2.20 4.50
N ARG A 324 10.06 -1.47 4.83
CA ARG A 324 11.16 -1.22 3.90
C ARG A 324 11.91 -2.50 3.56
N SER A 325 12.27 -3.30 4.56
CA SER A 325 12.98 -4.57 4.39
C SER A 325 12.16 -5.58 3.57
N GLU A 326 10.85 -5.66 3.80
CA GLU A 326 9.96 -6.51 3.00
C GLU A 326 9.83 -6.03 1.55
N LYS A 327 9.70 -4.72 1.30
CA LYS A 327 9.65 -4.18 -0.06
C LYS A 327 10.94 -4.49 -0.81
N GLN A 328 12.09 -4.26 -0.17
CA GLN A 328 13.40 -4.57 -0.75
C GLN A 328 13.55 -6.07 -1.04
N LYS A 329 13.19 -6.95 -0.09
CA LYS A 329 13.23 -8.40 -0.27
C LYS A 329 12.34 -8.86 -1.43
N LYS A 330 11.14 -8.30 -1.57
CA LYS A 330 10.24 -8.61 -2.69
C LYS A 330 10.82 -8.17 -4.03
N GLU A 331 11.37 -6.95 -4.10
CA GLU A 331 12.01 -6.45 -5.31
C GLU A 331 13.26 -7.25 -5.70
N GLU A 332 14.01 -7.72 -4.70
CA GLU A 332 15.17 -8.60 -4.91
C GLU A 332 14.73 -9.95 -5.50
N ILE A 333 13.79 -10.65 -4.85
CA ILE A 333 13.26 -11.94 -5.32
C ILE A 333 12.71 -11.81 -6.75
N LEU A 334 11.98 -10.74 -7.06
CA LEU A 334 11.45 -10.49 -8.41
C LEU A 334 12.53 -10.30 -9.48
N LYS A 335 13.73 -9.83 -9.10
CA LYS A 335 14.85 -9.60 -10.02
C LYS A 335 15.80 -10.79 -10.12
N THR A 336 15.96 -11.55 -9.03
CA THR A 336 16.94 -12.63 -8.94
C THR A 336 16.34 -14.01 -9.11
N THR A 337 15.03 -14.19 -8.93
CA THR A 337 14.39 -15.50 -8.96
C THR A 337 13.36 -15.58 -10.08
N CYS A 338 13.37 -16.67 -10.86
CA CYS A 338 12.38 -16.89 -11.91
C CYS A 338 11.01 -17.24 -11.29
N PHE A 339 9.96 -16.53 -11.72
CA PHE A 339 8.59 -16.68 -11.17
C PHE A 339 7.99 -18.09 -11.34
N ILE A 340 8.36 -18.79 -12.41
CA ILE A 340 7.76 -20.09 -12.74
C ILE A 340 8.51 -21.23 -12.04
N CYS A 341 9.82 -21.35 -12.28
CA CYS A 341 10.59 -22.48 -11.77
C CYS A 341 11.22 -22.24 -10.39
N GLY A 342 11.32 -20.99 -9.91
CA GLY A 342 11.94 -20.67 -8.62
C GLY A 342 13.47 -20.74 -8.63
N LEU A 343 14.11 -20.86 -9.79
CA LEU A 343 15.57 -20.83 -9.88
C LEU A 343 16.11 -19.41 -9.73
N GLU A 344 17.19 -19.30 -8.98
CA GLU A 344 17.95 -18.07 -8.81
C GLU A 344 18.80 -17.77 -10.06
N ARG A 345 19.11 -16.48 -10.26
CA ARG A 345 19.87 -15.95 -11.40
C ARG A 345 21.27 -16.55 -11.46
N ASP A 346 21.88 -16.83 -10.31
CA ASP A 346 23.22 -17.43 -10.19
C ASP A 346 23.36 -18.75 -10.95
N LYS A 347 22.28 -19.53 -11.12
CA LYS A 347 22.30 -20.83 -11.83
C LYS A 347 22.50 -20.70 -13.33
N PHE A 348 22.20 -19.53 -13.88
CA PHE A 348 22.35 -19.24 -15.30
C PHE A 348 23.68 -18.53 -15.62
N ASP A 349 24.43 -18.14 -14.60
CA ASP A 349 25.76 -17.57 -14.78
C ASP A 349 26.70 -18.66 -15.37
N ASN A 350 27.42 -18.30 -16.44
CA ASN A 350 28.30 -19.22 -17.19
C ASN A 350 27.58 -20.35 -17.95
N LYS A 351 26.27 -20.22 -18.22
CA LYS A 351 25.53 -21.11 -19.13
C LYS A 351 25.28 -20.43 -20.48
N THR A 352 24.86 -21.21 -21.46
CA THR A 352 24.58 -20.72 -22.82
C THR A 352 23.36 -19.80 -22.85
N VAL A 353 22.40 -20.03 -21.97
CA VAL A 353 21.17 -19.24 -21.85
C VAL A 353 21.28 -18.28 -20.67
N SER A 354 21.08 -17.00 -20.94
CA SER A 354 21.04 -15.96 -19.91
C SER A 354 19.73 -16.00 -19.10
N PHE A 355 19.75 -15.46 -17.88
CA PHE A 355 18.54 -15.36 -17.06
C PHE A 355 17.43 -14.53 -17.72
N GLU A 356 17.78 -13.45 -18.42
CA GLU A 356 16.84 -12.59 -19.14
C GLU A 356 16.15 -13.32 -20.30
N GLU A 357 16.89 -14.19 -20.99
CA GLU A 357 16.36 -15.02 -22.06
C GLU A 357 15.47 -16.13 -21.50
N HIS A 358 15.89 -16.77 -20.41
CA HIS A 358 15.11 -17.75 -19.67
C HIS A 358 13.72 -17.22 -19.28
N ILE A 359 13.63 -16.04 -18.65
CA ILE A 359 12.33 -15.48 -18.22
C ILE A 359 11.46 -14.96 -19.38
N LYS A 360 12.07 -14.55 -20.51
CA LYS A 360 11.32 -13.97 -21.64
C LYS A 360 10.84 -15.01 -22.63
N MET A 361 11.65 -16.03 -22.90
CA MET A 361 11.44 -17.01 -23.96
C MET A 361 11.01 -18.37 -23.40
N GLU A 362 11.70 -18.91 -22.39
CA GLU A 362 11.39 -20.23 -21.83
C GLU A 362 10.24 -20.16 -20.82
N HIS A 363 10.39 -19.34 -19.77
CA HIS A 363 9.50 -19.23 -18.62
C HIS A 363 8.75 -17.90 -18.58
N ASN A 364 8.15 -17.52 -19.71
CA ASN A 364 7.31 -16.34 -19.79
C ASN A 364 5.97 -16.57 -19.10
N ILE A 365 5.66 -15.76 -18.08
CA ILE A 365 4.44 -15.86 -17.26
C ILE A 365 3.16 -15.82 -18.13
N TRP A 366 3.15 -15.01 -19.18
CA TRP A 366 1.98 -14.83 -20.04
C TRP A 366 1.73 -16.03 -20.95
N ASN A 367 2.78 -16.73 -21.38
CA ASN A 367 2.64 -17.92 -22.22
C ASN A 367 1.90 -19.04 -21.49
N TYR A 368 2.16 -19.21 -20.18
CA TYR A 368 1.40 -20.15 -19.34
C TYR A 368 -0.09 -19.78 -19.25
N LEU A 369 -0.40 -18.49 -19.07
CA LEU A 369 -1.79 -18.02 -19.05
C LEU A 369 -2.48 -18.25 -20.40
N TYR A 370 -1.82 -17.95 -21.51
CA TYR A 370 -2.36 -18.19 -22.86
C TYR A 370 -2.61 -19.68 -23.11
N PHE A 371 -1.71 -20.56 -22.66
CA PHE A 371 -1.89 -22.01 -22.78
C PHE A 371 -3.09 -22.52 -21.97
N ILE A 372 -3.28 -22.04 -20.74
CA ILE A 372 -4.45 -22.42 -19.92
C ILE A 372 -5.75 -21.97 -20.59
N VAL A 373 -5.78 -20.77 -21.17
CA VAL A 373 -6.95 -20.27 -21.91
C VAL A 373 -7.19 -21.10 -23.16
N LEU A 374 -6.14 -21.45 -23.92
CA LEU A 374 -6.24 -22.33 -25.08
C LEU A 374 -6.87 -23.68 -24.71
N VAL A 375 -6.39 -24.34 -23.66
CA VAL A 375 -6.93 -25.63 -23.21
C VAL A 375 -8.40 -25.52 -22.82
N ARG A 376 -8.82 -24.41 -22.19
CA ARG A 376 -10.22 -24.21 -21.80
C ARG A 376 -11.17 -23.97 -22.97
N GLU A 377 -10.72 -23.28 -24.01
CA GLU A 377 -11.55 -22.92 -25.17
C GLU A 377 -11.54 -23.98 -26.28
N LYS A 378 -10.46 -24.76 -26.39
CA LYS A 378 -10.30 -25.76 -27.45
C LYS A 378 -11.17 -27.00 -27.19
N ASN A 379 -11.72 -27.58 -28.26
CA ASN A 379 -12.51 -28.82 -28.17
C ASN A 379 -11.68 -29.98 -27.64
N HIS A 380 -12.26 -30.77 -26.73
CA HIS A 380 -11.60 -31.91 -26.09
C HIS A 380 -11.11 -32.99 -27.08
N THR A 381 -11.77 -33.14 -28.24
CA THR A 381 -11.39 -34.10 -29.28
C THR A 381 -10.11 -33.71 -30.02
N ASP A 382 -9.77 -32.42 -30.01
CA ASP A 382 -8.65 -31.86 -30.77
C ASP A 382 -7.40 -31.71 -29.89
N TYR A 383 -7.47 -32.17 -28.65
CA TYR A 383 -6.35 -32.10 -27.72
C TYR A 383 -5.17 -32.95 -28.18
N THR A 384 -3.97 -32.36 -28.10
CA THR A 384 -2.73 -33.12 -28.19
C THR A 384 -2.49 -33.91 -26.89
N GLY A 385 -1.57 -34.88 -26.91
CA GLY A 385 -1.23 -35.65 -25.71
C GLY A 385 -0.90 -34.78 -24.48
N PRO A 386 0.03 -33.81 -24.59
CA PRO A 386 0.34 -32.89 -23.49
C PRO A 386 -0.84 -31.99 -23.07
N GLU A 387 -1.67 -31.52 -24.02
CA GLU A 387 -2.85 -30.71 -23.70
C GLU A 387 -3.87 -31.52 -22.89
N SER A 388 -4.11 -32.78 -23.25
CA SER A 388 -5.01 -33.69 -22.53
C SER A 388 -4.49 -33.95 -21.11
N TYR A 389 -3.18 -34.18 -20.96
CA TYR A 389 -2.55 -34.31 -19.65
C TYR A 389 -2.75 -33.07 -18.78
N VAL A 390 -2.46 -31.88 -19.30
CA VAL A 390 -2.63 -30.62 -18.53
C VAL A 390 -4.11 -30.36 -18.22
N ALA A 391 -5.03 -30.65 -19.15
CA ALA A 391 -6.46 -30.54 -18.91
C ALA A 391 -6.92 -31.44 -17.75
N HIS A 392 -6.42 -32.67 -17.68
CA HIS A 392 -6.66 -33.58 -16.57
C HIS A 392 -6.13 -33.02 -15.24
N MET A 393 -4.87 -32.56 -15.21
CA MET A 393 -4.24 -31.98 -14.02
C MET A 393 -4.99 -30.74 -13.52
N ILE A 394 -5.48 -29.87 -14.41
CA ILE A 394 -6.30 -28.71 -14.07
C ILE A 394 -7.63 -29.15 -13.44
N LYS A 395 -8.27 -30.19 -13.98
CA LYS A 395 -9.53 -30.73 -13.45
C LYS A 395 -9.35 -31.29 -12.03
N GLU A 396 -8.22 -31.95 -11.79
CA GLU A 396 -7.85 -32.49 -10.46
C GLU A 396 -7.29 -31.42 -9.51
N LYS A 397 -7.09 -30.18 -9.98
CA LYS A 397 -6.44 -29.09 -9.25
C LYS A 397 -5.00 -29.42 -8.84
N ASN A 398 -4.31 -30.26 -9.62
CA ASN A 398 -2.90 -30.59 -9.42
C ASN A 398 -1.99 -29.60 -10.19
N LEU A 399 -1.03 -28.99 -9.49
CA LEU A 399 -0.08 -28.00 -10.01
C LEU A 399 1.33 -28.58 -10.27
N GLU A 400 1.48 -29.90 -10.32
CA GLU A 400 2.76 -30.58 -10.56
C GLU A 400 3.25 -30.47 -12.01
N TRP A 401 2.37 -30.11 -12.95
CA TRP A 401 2.76 -29.91 -14.35
C TRP A 401 3.58 -28.62 -14.59
N PHE A 402 3.64 -27.72 -13.61
CA PHE A 402 4.58 -26.58 -13.63
C PHE A 402 5.99 -27.04 -13.24
N PRO A 403 7.05 -26.56 -13.92
CA PRO A 403 8.41 -26.92 -13.56
C PRO A 403 8.76 -26.33 -12.19
N ARG A 404 9.40 -27.13 -11.31
CA ARG A 404 9.85 -26.69 -9.99
C ARG A 404 11.33 -26.96 -9.84
N MET A 405 12.10 -25.92 -9.54
CA MET A 405 13.56 -25.96 -9.36
C MET A 405 14.32 -26.61 -10.52
N GLN A 406 13.76 -26.53 -11.74
CA GLN A 406 14.34 -27.15 -12.94
C GLN A 406 14.07 -26.30 -14.19
N ALA A 407 14.97 -26.39 -15.16
CA ALA A 407 14.86 -25.76 -16.48
C ALA A 407 15.64 -26.59 -17.50
N MET A 408 15.10 -26.72 -18.73
CA MET A 408 15.73 -27.50 -19.80
C MET A 408 17.15 -27.00 -20.13
N SER A 409 17.35 -25.69 -20.11
CA SER A 409 18.64 -25.02 -20.36
C SER A 409 19.72 -25.33 -19.32
N LEU A 410 19.34 -25.81 -18.13
CA LEU A 410 20.25 -26.20 -17.06
C LEU A 410 20.51 -27.70 -16.98
N VAL A 411 19.72 -28.51 -17.70
CA VAL A 411 20.01 -29.94 -17.85
C VAL A 411 21.27 -30.03 -18.70
N VAL A 412 22.41 -30.14 -18.01
CA VAL A 412 23.71 -30.40 -18.62
C VAL A 412 23.51 -31.66 -19.47
N THR A 413 23.75 -31.54 -20.78
CA THR A 413 23.90 -32.69 -21.65
C THR A 413 24.89 -33.62 -20.98
N ASP A 414 24.50 -34.87 -20.68
CA ASP A 414 25.27 -35.93 -20.02
C ASP A 414 26.54 -36.34 -20.78
N GLY A 415 27.20 -35.44 -21.51
CA GLY A 415 28.44 -35.71 -22.24
C GLY A 415 29.57 -36.19 -21.33
N ASP A 416 29.62 -35.74 -20.07
CA ASP A 416 30.60 -36.23 -19.08
C ASP A 416 30.23 -37.62 -18.55
N GLY A 417 28.94 -37.95 -18.47
CA GLY A 417 28.43 -39.26 -18.09
C GLY A 417 28.69 -40.29 -19.19
N GLU A 418 28.32 -39.97 -20.43
CA GLU A 418 28.55 -40.81 -21.60
C GLU A 418 30.05 -41.04 -21.88
N GLN A 419 30.90 -40.03 -21.66
CA GLN A 419 32.36 -40.21 -21.75
C GLN A 419 32.90 -41.15 -20.67
N ASN A 420 32.42 -41.05 -19.43
CA ASN A 420 32.80 -41.98 -18.38
C ASN A 420 32.30 -43.41 -18.64
N GLU A 421 31.09 -43.57 -19.18
CA GLU A 421 30.56 -44.88 -19.57
C GLU A 421 31.34 -45.50 -20.74
N MET A 422 31.67 -44.72 -21.77
CA MET A 422 32.55 -45.12 -22.86
C MET A 422 33.93 -45.58 -22.36
N ARG A 423 34.52 -44.85 -21.40
CA ARG A 423 35.79 -45.23 -20.78
C ARG A 423 35.69 -46.54 -20.01
N MET A 424 34.63 -46.74 -19.23
CA MET A 424 34.38 -47.99 -18.51
C MET A 424 34.15 -49.19 -19.45
N LEU A 425 33.45 -48.97 -20.57
CA LEU A 425 33.23 -50.01 -21.58
C LEU A 425 34.55 -50.38 -22.27
N GLN A 426 35.42 -49.40 -22.53
CA GLN A 426 36.73 -49.63 -23.13
C GLN A 426 37.66 -50.43 -22.21
N ASP A 427 37.63 -50.16 -20.90
CA ASP A 427 38.38 -50.94 -19.90
C ASP A 427 37.87 -52.39 -19.79
N LYS A 428 36.53 -52.60 -19.82
CA LYS A 428 35.94 -53.95 -19.85
C LYS A 428 36.32 -54.72 -21.13
N LEU A 429 36.32 -54.06 -22.29
CA LEU A 429 36.73 -54.67 -23.55
C LEU A 429 38.21 -55.08 -23.50
N GLY A 430 39.07 -54.20 -22.97
CA GLY A 430 40.49 -54.50 -22.77
C GLY A 430 40.75 -55.69 -21.85
N ALA A 431 40.01 -55.79 -20.75
CA ALA A 431 40.09 -56.94 -19.84
C ALA A 431 39.63 -58.23 -20.51
N THR A 432 38.52 -58.19 -21.25
CA THR A 432 37.98 -59.35 -21.97
C THR A 432 38.95 -59.82 -23.05
N MET A 433 39.57 -58.89 -23.79
CA MET A 433 40.54 -59.21 -24.82
C MET A 433 41.81 -59.86 -24.25
N LYS A 434 42.27 -59.44 -23.06
CA LYS A 434 43.37 -60.11 -22.34
C LYS A 434 43.01 -61.55 -21.95
N VAL A 435 41.78 -61.78 -21.50
CA VAL A 435 41.33 -63.15 -21.16
C VAL A 435 41.28 -64.03 -22.40
N VAL A 436 40.74 -63.52 -23.51
CA VAL A 436 40.67 -64.25 -24.78
C VAL A 436 42.05 -64.60 -25.31
N THR A 437 43.01 -63.67 -25.28
CA THR A 437 44.40 -63.95 -25.71
C THR A 437 45.09 -64.96 -24.81
N THR A 438 44.89 -64.87 -23.49
CA THR A 438 45.43 -65.85 -22.53
C THR A 438 44.86 -67.26 -22.79
N LEU A 439 43.54 -67.37 -22.96
CA LEU A 439 42.88 -68.65 -23.23
C LEU A 439 43.30 -69.24 -24.59
N THR A 440 43.45 -68.38 -25.61
CA THR A 440 43.95 -68.80 -26.93
C THR A 440 45.39 -69.32 -26.84
N GLY A 441 46.24 -68.66 -26.04
CA GLY A 441 47.59 -69.12 -25.75
C GLY A 441 47.60 -70.50 -25.08
N GLN A 442 46.81 -70.66 -24.02
CA GLN A 442 46.65 -71.95 -23.32
C GLN A 442 46.14 -73.05 -24.26
N LEU A 443 45.17 -72.75 -25.14
CA LEU A 443 44.66 -73.70 -26.12
C LEU A 443 45.73 -74.14 -27.12
N ASN A 444 46.58 -73.21 -27.57
CA ASN A 444 47.69 -73.51 -28.47
C ASN A 444 48.77 -74.37 -27.79
N GLU A 445 49.11 -74.07 -26.53
CA GLU A 445 50.01 -74.91 -25.73
C GLU A 445 49.44 -76.32 -25.53
N LEU A 446 48.14 -76.43 -25.24
CA LEU A 446 47.47 -77.72 -25.05
C LEU A 446 47.42 -78.51 -26.37
N LYS A 447 47.21 -77.83 -27.51
CA LYS A 447 47.30 -78.42 -28.85
C LYS A 447 48.71 -78.93 -29.15
N GLU A 448 49.76 -78.19 -28.78
CA GLU A 448 51.13 -78.66 -28.93
C GLU A 448 51.44 -79.86 -28.03
N GLN A 449 50.97 -79.87 -26.78
CA GLN A 449 51.13 -81.00 -25.87
C GLN A 449 50.44 -82.26 -26.39
N VAL A 450 49.22 -82.14 -26.91
CA VAL A 450 48.49 -83.27 -27.54
C VAL A 450 49.23 -83.76 -28.80
N SER A 451 49.78 -82.84 -29.61
CA SER A 451 50.55 -83.20 -30.80
C SER A 451 51.87 -83.92 -30.47
N ARG A 452 52.50 -83.59 -29.33
CA ARG A 452 53.71 -84.28 -28.82
C ARG A 452 53.40 -85.58 -28.05
N GLY A 453 52.17 -85.76 -27.56
CA GLY A 453 51.71 -86.93 -26.81
C GLY A 453 51.10 -88.06 -27.64
N LEU A 454 51.01 -87.92 -28.96
CA LEU A 454 50.52 -88.96 -29.87
C LEU A 454 51.68 -89.90 -30.29
N PRO A 455 51.65 -91.20 -29.94
CA PRO A 455 52.66 -92.16 -30.38
C PRO A 455 52.54 -92.42 -31.90
N VAL A 456 53.70 -92.37 -32.57
CA VAL A 456 53.89 -92.77 -33.96
C VAL A 456 53.54 -94.25 -34.10
N GLY A 457 52.44 -94.56 -34.78
CA GLY A 457 52.09 -95.93 -35.10
C GLY A 457 50.68 -96.08 -35.67
N PHE A 458 50.52 -95.88 -36.99
CA PHE A 458 50.37 -97.01 -37.89
C PHE A 458 50.41 -96.54 -39.35
N ARG A 459 51.08 -97.37 -40.12
CA ARG A 459 51.48 -97.21 -41.51
C ARG A 459 50.25 -97.24 -42.42
N SER A 460 50.29 -96.37 -43.41
CA SER A 460 49.49 -96.33 -44.61
C SER A 460 49.48 -97.67 -45.34
N GLU A 461 48.29 -98.21 -45.62
CA GLU A 461 48.06 -99.11 -46.75
C GLU A 461 46.61 -98.94 -47.22
N GLU A 462 46.51 -98.38 -48.43
CA GLU A 462 45.54 -98.65 -49.49
C GLU A 462 44.06 -98.92 -49.13
N LEU A 463 43.18 -98.05 -49.61
CA LEU A 463 42.05 -98.49 -50.47
C LEU A 463 41.41 -97.31 -51.20
N THR A 464 41.74 -97.27 -52.48
CA THR A 464 41.16 -96.50 -53.57
C THR A 464 39.71 -96.96 -53.81
N THR A 465 38.81 -96.00 -54.07
CA THR A 465 37.56 -96.13 -54.87
C THR A 465 36.49 -97.14 -54.45
N CYS A 466 35.29 -96.65 -54.09
CA CYS A 466 34.06 -97.07 -54.77
C CYS A 466 32.86 -96.12 -54.53
N TYR A 467 32.29 -95.72 -55.66
CA TYR A 467 31.04 -95.03 -56.02
C TYR A 467 29.81 -95.01 -55.09
N LEU A 468 29.04 -93.92 -55.33
CA LEU A 468 27.60 -93.61 -55.10
C LEU A 468 27.20 -92.94 -53.78
#